data_AF-A0A1X0IRU1-F1
#
_entry.id   AF-A0A1X0IRU1-F1
#
_cell.length_a   1.000
_cell.length_b   1.000
_cell.length_c   1.000
_cell.angle_alpha   90.00
_cell.angle_beta   90.00
_cell.angle_gamma   90.00
#
_symmetry.space_group_name_H-M   'P 1'
#
loop_
_entity.id
_entity.type
_entity.pdbx_description
1 polymer ?
#
loop_
_entity_poly.entity_id
_entity_poly.type
_entity_poly.pdbx_seq_one_letter_code
_entity_poly.pdbx_strand_id
1 'polypeptide(L)'
;MIALVIGAPVALAAPSTGTAHKQASSDNSNSTSKRHPRVHAAADPQPTPDFAVSFNGRTVVQSGSATATSDPGFNLAVAGAGSSAHAGGGLFNFAVADHNSTSDATGGILNFASADYDSHATAHDGIFTVATAQNGSTATITGGKLNIADASNGSTASVSGGDRNQAIADGSGSVAFAGNGSNNEATAYCGSHADASGGDNLFVTTPAGGCQ
;
A
#
# COMPACT_ATOMS: atom_id res chain seq x y z
N MET A 1 1.19 -0.47 -26.56
CA MET A 1 1.97 -1.58 -25.96
C MET A 1 2.38 -1.10 -24.58
N ILE A 2 1.66 -1.52 -23.52
CA ILE A 2 1.93 -1.04 -22.16
C ILE A 2 2.88 -2.05 -21.51
N ALA A 3 4.07 -1.58 -21.12
CA ALA A 3 5.05 -2.38 -20.40
C ALA A 3 4.61 -2.44 -18.93
N LEU A 4 4.13 -3.61 -18.52
CA LEU A 4 3.84 -3.93 -17.13
C LEU A 4 5.19 -4.14 -16.42
N VAL A 5 5.73 -3.09 -15.78
CA VAL A 5 6.92 -3.22 -14.93
C VAL A 5 6.46 -3.76 -13.58
N ILE A 6 6.39 -5.09 -13.47
CA ILE A 6 6.27 -5.77 -12.19
C ILE A 6 7.60 -5.59 -11.47
N GLY A 7 7.64 -4.70 -10.47
CA GLY A 7 8.77 -4.56 -9.57
C GLY A 7 9.09 -5.91 -8.93
N ALA A 8 10.35 -6.35 -9.03
CA ALA A 8 10.82 -7.61 -8.47
C ALA A 8 10.61 -7.64 -6.93
N PRO A 9 10.31 -8.80 -6.34
CA PRO A 9 10.21 -8.91 -4.89
C PRO A 9 11.57 -8.60 -4.24
N VAL A 10 11.56 -7.67 -3.29
CA VAL A 10 12.71 -7.42 -2.41
C VAL A 10 12.87 -8.65 -1.52
N ALA A 11 13.95 -9.40 -1.76
CA ALA A 11 14.32 -10.54 -0.94
C ALA A 11 14.70 -10.06 0.47
N LEU A 12 13.97 -10.57 1.46
CA LEU A 12 14.26 -10.40 2.89
C LEU A 12 15.63 -11.03 3.17
N ALA A 13 16.64 -10.21 3.52
CA ALA A 13 17.96 -10.69 3.87
C ALA A 13 17.91 -11.49 5.19
N ALA A 14 18.26 -12.77 5.13
CA ALA A 14 18.46 -13.60 6.30
C ALA A 14 19.74 -13.18 7.06
N PRO A 15 19.77 -13.24 8.40
CA PRO A 15 20.97 -12.91 9.17
C PRO A 15 22.09 -13.93 8.90
N SER A 16 23.28 -13.38 8.65
CA SER A 16 24.50 -14.10 8.30
C SER A 16 24.99 -15.05 9.40
N THR A 17 25.20 -16.30 9.05
CA THR A 17 26.00 -17.26 9.83
C THR A 17 27.48 -16.91 9.71
N GLY A 18 28.04 -16.27 10.74
CA GLY A 18 29.48 -16.06 10.85
C GLY A 18 30.18 -17.35 11.29
N THR A 19 30.86 -18.03 10.37
CA THR A 19 31.87 -19.04 10.67
C THR A 19 33.24 -18.40 10.76
N ALA A 20 33.88 -18.46 11.93
CA ALA A 20 35.32 -18.30 12.06
C ALA A 20 35.91 -19.60 12.65
N HIS A 21 36.88 -20.17 11.94
CA HIS A 21 37.53 -21.44 12.24
C HIS A 21 38.94 -21.22 12.84
N LYS A 22 39.27 -22.08 13.83
CA LYS A 22 40.60 -22.63 14.21
C LYS A 22 41.60 -21.68 14.93
N GLN A 23 42.46 -22.10 15.86
CA GLN A 23 42.70 -23.33 16.64
C GLN A 23 43.86 -23.06 17.64
N ALA A 24 43.71 -23.56 18.89
CA ALA A 24 44.69 -23.98 19.91
C ALA A 24 45.86 -23.07 20.38
N SER A 25 45.93 -22.86 21.71
CA SER A 25 47.01 -23.39 22.57
C SER A 25 46.60 -23.38 24.05
N SER A 26 47.07 -24.39 24.78
CA SER A 26 46.81 -24.74 26.18
C SER A 26 47.38 -23.76 27.20
N ASP A 27 46.70 -23.60 28.33
CA ASP A 27 47.35 -23.79 29.64
C ASP A 27 46.36 -24.02 30.80
N ASN A 28 46.90 -24.73 31.78
CA ASN A 28 46.26 -25.49 32.86
C ASN A 28 46.07 -24.62 34.12
N SER A 29 44.92 -24.70 34.81
CA SER A 29 44.86 -24.69 36.29
C SER A 29 43.45 -24.84 36.86
N ASN A 30 43.34 -25.81 37.76
CA ASN A 30 42.24 -26.05 38.69
C ASN A 30 41.84 -24.79 39.48
N SER A 31 40.55 -24.45 39.48
CA SER A 31 39.91 -23.92 40.70
C SER A 31 38.43 -24.31 40.75
N THR A 32 38.09 -25.05 41.80
CA THR A 32 36.73 -25.32 42.27
C THR A 32 36.04 -24.00 42.59
N SER A 33 35.08 -23.58 41.75
CA SER A 33 34.17 -22.49 42.08
C SER A 33 32.72 -22.90 41.86
N LYS A 34 31.90 -22.52 42.84
CA LYS A 34 30.52 -22.95 43.08
C LYS A 34 29.65 -22.71 41.84
N ARG A 35 28.96 -23.77 41.41
CA ARG A 35 28.03 -23.76 40.28
C ARG A 35 26.75 -23.04 40.71
N HIS A 36 26.73 -21.71 40.60
CA HIS A 36 25.50 -20.94 40.63
C HIS A 36 24.59 -21.41 39.47
N PRO A 37 23.29 -21.66 39.70
CA PRO A 37 22.37 -21.86 38.59
C PRO A 37 22.37 -20.58 37.76
N ARG A 38 22.88 -20.65 36.53
CA ARG A 38 22.64 -19.62 35.51
C ARG A 38 21.13 -19.60 35.30
N VAL A 39 20.48 -18.62 35.88
CA VAL A 39 19.14 -18.21 35.47
C VAL A 39 19.30 -17.83 34.00
N HIS A 40 18.76 -18.65 33.11
CA HIS A 40 18.66 -18.28 31.70
C HIS A 40 17.80 -17.02 31.68
N ALA A 41 18.41 -15.88 31.32
CA ALA A 41 17.68 -14.67 31.00
C ALA A 41 16.61 -15.08 29.98
N ALA A 42 15.34 -14.81 30.29
CA ALA A 42 14.27 -14.98 29.33
C ALA A 42 14.68 -14.22 28.07
N ALA A 43 14.69 -14.91 26.92
CA ALA A 43 14.91 -14.23 25.65
C ALA A 43 13.88 -13.10 25.56
N ASP A 44 14.35 -11.88 25.25
CA ASP A 44 13.45 -10.75 25.02
C ASP A 44 12.35 -11.19 24.03
N PRO A 45 11.07 -10.88 24.32
CA PRO A 45 9.98 -11.22 23.42
C PRO A 45 10.32 -10.69 22.02
N GLN A 46 10.44 -11.58 21.04
CA GLN A 46 10.55 -11.16 19.66
C GLN A 46 9.33 -10.28 19.34
N PRO A 47 9.53 -9.12 18.69
CA PRO A 47 8.41 -8.29 18.31
C PRO A 47 7.46 -9.12 17.44
N THR A 48 6.21 -9.21 17.87
CA THR A 48 5.18 -9.89 17.09
C THR A 48 5.03 -9.14 15.77
N PRO A 49 5.05 -9.83 14.61
CA PRO A 49 4.79 -9.19 13.32
C PRO A 49 3.45 -8.45 13.35
N ASP A 50 3.41 -7.25 12.79
CA ASP A 50 2.18 -6.47 12.65
C ASP A 50 1.65 -6.61 11.22
N PHE A 51 0.72 -7.55 11.03
CA PHE A 51 0.32 -8.03 9.72
C PHE A 51 -1.04 -8.74 9.76
N ALA A 52 -1.87 -8.51 8.74
CA ALA A 52 -3.16 -9.16 8.57
C ALA A 52 -3.43 -9.49 7.09
N VAL A 53 -4.07 -10.63 6.86
CA VAL A 53 -4.57 -11.04 5.53
C VAL A 53 -5.96 -11.64 5.71
N SER A 54 -6.87 -11.23 4.84
CA SER A 54 -8.20 -11.82 4.72
C SER A 54 -8.50 -12.10 3.26
N PHE A 55 -9.06 -13.28 3.00
CA PHE A 55 -9.42 -13.70 1.66
C PHE A 55 -10.82 -14.30 1.63
N ASN A 56 -11.64 -13.81 0.71
CA ASN A 56 -12.96 -14.32 0.38
C ASN A 56 -13.87 -14.55 1.60
N GLY A 57 -13.97 -13.56 2.50
CA GLY A 57 -14.82 -13.66 3.69
C GLY A 57 -14.15 -14.29 4.91
N ARG A 58 -12.86 -14.63 4.83
CA ARG A 58 -12.15 -15.37 5.89
C ARG A 58 -10.82 -14.73 6.23
N THR A 59 -10.63 -14.42 7.51
CA THR A 59 -9.31 -14.05 8.04
C THR A 59 -8.35 -15.24 7.92
N VAL A 60 -7.21 -15.02 7.27
CA VAL A 60 -6.13 -16.00 7.12
C VAL A 60 -5.10 -15.81 8.23
N VAL A 61 -4.71 -14.56 8.48
CA VAL A 61 -3.82 -14.17 9.58
C VAL A 61 -4.22 -12.79 10.07
N GLN A 62 -4.06 -12.56 11.37
CA GLN A 62 -4.16 -11.24 11.98
C GLN A 62 -3.28 -11.22 13.23
N SER A 63 -2.31 -10.32 13.25
CA SER A 63 -1.34 -10.15 14.32
C SER A 63 -1.01 -8.67 14.48
N GLY A 64 -0.81 -8.22 15.72
CA GLY A 64 -0.56 -6.81 16.02
C GLY A 64 -1.80 -5.93 15.90
N SER A 65 -1.60 -4.72 15.41
CA SER A 65 -2.62 -3.68 15.18
C SER A 65 -3.23 -3.71 13.78
N ALA A 66 -2.59 -4.37 12.82
CA ALA A 66 -3.05 -4.42 11.44
C ALA A 66 -4.39 -5.15 11.33
N THR A 67 -5.26 -4.64 10.46
CA THR A 67 -6.59 -5.21 10.22
C THR A 67 -6.82 -5.43 8.73
N ALA A 68 -7.23 -6.63 8.35
CA ALA A 68 -7.58 -6.97 6.98
C ALA A 68 -8.94 -7.64 6.96
N THR A 69 -9.88 -7.09 6.20
CA THR A 69 -11.25 -7.62 6.07
C THR A 69 -11.59 -7.81 4.60
N SER A 70 -12.00 -9.02 4.24
CA SER A 70 -12.53 -9.31 2.92
C SER A 70 -13.96 -9.85 3.02
N ASP A 71 -14.82 -9.49 2.07
CA ASP A 71 -16.13 -10.12 1.91
C ASP A 71 -16.04 -11.34 0.96
N PRO A 72 -17.02 -12.26 0.97
CA PRO A 72 -17.16 -13.25 -0.09
C PRO A 72 -17.22 -12.59 -1.48
N GLY A 73 -16.67 -13.26 -2.49
CA GLY A 73 -16.55 -12.73 -3.85
C GLY A 73 -15.15 -12.79 -4.44
N PHE A 74 -14.26 -13.63 -3.89
CA PHE A 74 -12.83 -13.71 -4.24
C PHE A 74 -12.05 -12.42 -3.96
N ASN A 75 -12.48 -11.66 -2.96
CA ASN A 75 -11.81 -10.43 -2.53
C ASN A 75 -10.57 -10.74 -1.66
N LEU A 76 -9.54 -9.91 -1.75
CA LEU A 76 -8.30 -10.03 -0.98
C LEU A 76 -7.98 -8.71 -0.29
N ALA A 77 -7.81 -8.75 1.04
CA ALA A 77 -7.33 -7.63 1.83
C ALA A 77 -6.01 -8.01 2.52
N VAL A 78 -5.02 -7.12 2.47
CA VAL A 78 -3.71 -7.26 3.10
C VAL A 78 -3.34 -5.98 3.83
N ALA A 79 -2.99 -6.07 5.10
CA ALA A 79 -2.58 -4.92 5.91
C ALA A 79 -1.28 -5.20 6.69
N GLY A 80 -0.41 -4.20 6.82
CA GLY A 80 0.82 -4.26 7.62
C GLY A 80 0.99 -3.03 8.51
N ALA A 81 1.86 -3.12 9.53
CA ALA A 81 2.34 -1.98 10.32
C ALA A 81 1.26 -0.97 10.74
N GLY A 82 0.24 -1.43 11.46
CA GLY A 82 -0.85 -0.62 12.00
C GLY A 82 -1.95 -0.26 11.01
N SER A 83 -1.87 -0.75 9.77
CA SER A 83 -2.77 -0.36 8.70
C SER A 83 -4.12 -1.09 8.71
N SER A 84 -5.06 -0.57 7.93
CA SER A 84 -6.35 -1.21 7.69
C SER A 84 -6.62 -1.40 6.20
N ALA A 85 -7.00 -2.60 5.81
CA ALA A 85 -7.37 -2.92 4.43
C ALA A 85 -8.75 -3.58 4.38
N HIS A 86 -9.60 -3.11 3.48
CA HIS A 86 -10.94 -3.65 3.26
C HIS A 86 -11.18 -3.92 1.77
N ALA A 87 -11.51 -5.17 1.42
CA ALA A 87 -11.86 -5.58 0.07
C ALA A 87 -13.24 -6.25 0.07
N GLY A 88 -14.28 -5.58 -0.42
CA GLY A 88 -15.66 -6.01 -0.17
C GLY A 88 -16.70 -5.57 -1.18
N GLY A 89 -17.98 -5.84 -0.90
CA GLY A 89 -19.13 -5.34 -1.65
C GLY A 89 -19.24 -5.71 -3.15
N GLY A 90 -18.34 -6.54 -3.67
CA GLY A 90 -18.20 -6.83 -5.10
C GLY A 90 -17.43 -8.13 -5.35
N LEU A 91 -16.86 -8.27 -6.56
CA LEU A 91 -16.10 -9.45 -6.97
C LEU A 91 -14.63 -9.11 -7.28
N PHE A 92 -13.73 -9.94 -6.78
CA PHE A 92 -12.28 -9.87 -7.05
C PHE A 92 -11.65 -8.51 -6.71
N ASN A 93 -12.11 -7.86 -5.65
CA ASN A 93 -11.50 -6.61 -5.19
C ASN A 93 -10.22 -6.90 -4.40
N PHE A 94 -9.27 -5.97 -4.48
CA PHE A 94 -7.95 -6.07 -3.87
C PHE A 94 -7.64 -4.80 -3.09
N ALA A 95 -7.43 -4.92 -1.79
CA ALA A 95 -7.03 -3.81 -0.92
C ALA A 95 -5.71 -4.14 -0.22
N VAL A 96 -4.72 -3.26 -0.36
CA VAL A 96 -3.41 -3.38 0.30
C VAL A 96 -3.11 -2.09 1.06
N ALA A 97 -2.78 -2.18 2.34
CA ALA A 97 -2.40 -1.02 3.16
C ALA A 97 -1.16 -1.32 4.00
N ASP A 98 -0.18 -0.41 4.05
CA ASP A 98 1.01 -0.55 4.89
C ASP A 98 1.43 0.78 5.53
N HIS A 99 2.24 0.71 6.59
CA HIS A 99 2.75 1.85 7.36
C HIS A 99 1.65 2.85 7.77
N ASN A 100 0.74 2.43 8.66
CA ASN A 100 -0.35 3.25 9.20
C ASN A 100 -1.31 3.81 8.12
N SER A 101 -1.53 3.07 7.04
CA SER A 101 -2.37 3.49 5.93
C SER A 101 -3.76 2.83 5.94
N THR A 102 -4.65 3.34 5.10
CA THR A 102 -5.98 2.76 4.89
C THR A 102 -6.24 2.53 3.40
N SER A 103 -6.67 1.31 3.07
CA SER A 103 -7.05 0.94 1.71
C SER A 103 -8.44 0.32 1.68
N ASP A 104 -9.30 0.84 0.81
CA ASP A 104 -10.68 0.38 0.64
C ASP A 104 -10.97 0.14 -0.86
N ALA A 105 -11.14 -1.13 -1.22
CA ALA A 105 -11.56 -1.56 -2.55
C ALA A 105 -12.91 -2.26 -2.46
N THR A 106 -14.00 -1.53 -2.69
CA THR A 106 -15.36 -2.04 -2.50
C THR A 106 -16.28 -1.84 -3.69
N GLY A 107 -17.39 -2.56 -3.69
CA GLY A 107 -18.36 -2.54 -4.78
C GLY A 107 -17.79 -3.14 -6.06
N GLY A 108 -18.62 -3.21 -7.11
CA GLY A 108 -18.13 -3.45 -8.47
C GLY A 108 -17.32 -4.74 -8.68
N ILE A 109 -16.34 -4.67 -9.60
CA ILE A 109 -15.51 -5.81 -10.02
C ILE A 109 -14.06 -5.38 -10.23
N LEU A 110 -13.11 -6.10 -9.64
CA LEU A 110 -11.67 -5.91 -9.86
C LEU A 110 -11.19 -4.49 -9.52
N ASN A 111 -11.71 -3.93 -8.43
CA ASN A 111 -11.21 -2.69 -7.88
C ASN A 111 -9.91 -2.98 -7.11
N PHE A 112 -8.89 -2.15 -7.34
CA PHE A 112 -7.62 -2.21 -6.65
C PHE A 112 -7.39 -0.91 -5.90
N ALA A 113 -7.15 -1.01 -4.59
CA ALA A 113 -6.74 0.10 -3.75
C ALA A 113 -5.42 -0.25 -3.04
N SER A 114 -4.43 0.64 -3.11
CA SER A 114 -3.14 0.47 -2.43
C SER A 114 -2.73 1.75 -1.73
N ALA A 115 -2.48 1.67 -0.42
CA ALA A 115 -2.08 2.80 0.40
C ALA A 115 -0.81 2.50 1.19
N ASP A 116 0.14 3.42 1.20
CA ASP A 116 1.41 3.27 1.92
C ASP A 116 1.89 4.58 2.57
N TYR A 117 2.56 4.47 3.73
CA TYR A 117 3.06 5.58 4.56
C TYR A 117 2.00 6.66 4.84
N ASP A 118 1.16 6.44 5.85
CA ASP A 118 0.13 7.39 6.31
C ASP A 118 -0.85 7.83 5.19
N SER A 119 -1.17 6.94 4.25
CA SER A 119 -1.97 7.28 3.07
C SER A 119 -3.36 6.64 3.06
N HIS A 120 -4.22 7.16 2.19
CA HIS A 120 -5.59 6.70 2.00
C HIS A 120 -5.89 6.40 0.54
N ALA A 121 -6.20 5.14 0.21
CA ALA A 121 -6.62 4.74 -1.14
C ALA A 121 -8.04 4.19 -1.13
N THR A 122 -8.87 4.64 -2.05
CA THR A 122 -10.27 4.26 -2.14
C THR A 122 -10.68 4.01 -3.58
N ALA A 123 -11.14 2.81 -3.88
CA ALA A 123 -11.66 2.40 -5.18
C ALA A 123 -13.04 1.76 -4.99
N HIS A 124 -14.11 2.54 -5.19
CA HIS A 124 -15.49 2.14 -4.94
C HIS A 124 -16.27 1.96 -6.24
N ASP A 125 -17.19 0.99 -6.27
CA ASP A 125 -18.24 0.81 -7.27
C ASP A 125 -17.77 0.77 -8.75
N GLY A 126 -16.48 0.49 -8.95
CA GLY A 126 -15.83 0.50 -10.25
C GLY A 126 -15.81 -0.84 -10.97
N ILE A 127 -15.35 -0.82 -12.22
CA ILE A 127 -14.93 -2.00 -12.96
C ILE A 127 -13.48 -1.79 -13.40
N PHE A 128 -12.54 -2.58 -12.86
CA PHE A 128 -11.10 -2.41 -13.12
C PHE A 128 -10.60 -0.99 -12.80
N THR A 129 -10.86 -0.49 -11.60
CA THR A 129 -10.33 0.81 -11.16
C THR A 129 -9.12 0.64 -10.26
N VAL A 130 -8.16 1.56 -10.32
CA VAL A 130 -6.90 1.51 -9.57
C VAL A 130 -6.69 2.81 -8.80
N ALA A 131 -6.79 2.76 -7.47
CA ALA A 131 -6.46 3.88 -6.59
C ALA A 131 -5.15 3.57 -5.84
N THR A 132 -4.14 4.41 -6.01
CA THR A 132 -2.84 4.27 -5.35
C THR A 132 -2.49 5.55 -4.60
N ALA A 133 -2.20 5.44 -3.30
CA ALA A 133 -1.83 6.58 -2.46
C ALA A 133 -0.54 6.29 -1.69
N GLN A 134 0.42 7.21 -1.71
CA GLN A 134 1.73 7.04 -1.07
C GLN A 134 2.21 8.30 -0.36
N ASN A 135 2.95 8.15 0.74
CA ASN A 135 3.62 9.24 1.47
C ASN A 135 2.65 10.36 1.90
N GLY A 136 1.66 10.05 2.72
CA GLY A 136 0.69 11.00 3.25
C GLY A 136 -0.36 11.47 2.24
N SER A 137 -0.64 10.68 1.20
CA SER A 137 -1.49 11.10 0.08
C SER A 137 -2.87 10.46 0.12
N THR A 138 -3.78 10.99 -0.70
CA THR A 138 -5.14 10.46 -0.86
C THR A 138 -5.47 10.20 -2.33
N ALA A 139 -5.84 8.98 -2.67
CA ALA A 139 -6.33 8.60 -3.99
C ALA A 139 -7.75 8.04 -3.89
N THR A 140 -8.67 8.59 -4.69
CA THR A 140 -10.10 8.22 -4.60
C THR A 140 -10.73 8.03 -5.97
N ILE A 141 -11.45 6.93 -6.14
CA ILE A 141 -12.29 6.65 -7.31
C ILE A 141 -13.69 6.27 -6.83
N THR A 142 -14.71 6.97 -7.32
CA THR A 142 -16.13 6.72 -7.00
C THR A 142 -16.90 6.17 -8.20
N GLY A 143 -16.49 4.99 -8.67
CA GLY A 143 -17.18 4.24 -9.72
C GLY A 143 -16.57 4.35 -11.12
N GLY A 144 -17.34 3.90 -12.10
CA GLY A 144 -16.94 3.91 -13.51
C GLY A 144 -16.07 2.72 -13.91
N LYS A 145 -15.36 2.82 -15.04
CA LYS A 145 -14.58 1.71 -15.60
C LYS A 145 -13.18 2.16 -16.01
N LEU A 146 -12.18 1.34 -15.70
CA LEU A 146 -10.78 1.56 -16.13
C LEU A 146 -10.20 2.90 -15.65
N ASN A 147 -10.70 3.42 -14.53
CA ASN A 147 -10.26 4.67 -13.95
C ASN A 147 -9.00 4.48 -13.11
N ILE A 148 -8.13 5.49 -13.07
CA ILE A 148 -6.87 5.48 -12.32
C ILE A 148 -6.78 6.77 -11.49
N ALA A 149 -6.53 6.63 -10.20
CA ALA A 149 -6.18 7.73 -9.31
C ALA A 149 -4.84 7.39 -8.66
N ASP A 150 -3.83 8.23 -8.87
CA ASP A 150 -2.48 8.05 -8.34
C ASP A 150 -2.04 9.31 -7.59
N ALA A 151 -1.82 9.20 -6.29
CA ALA A 151 -1.46 10.30 -5.42
C ALA A 151 -0.18 9.98 -4.64
N SER A 152 0.83 10.84 -4.75
CA SER A 152 2.09 10.69 -4.01
C SER A 152 2.56 12.00 -3.35
N ASN A 153 3.35 11.87 -2.29
CA ASN A 153 4.06 12.96 -1.62
C ASN A 153 3.16 14.07 -1.03
N GLY A 154 2.11 13.69 -0.29
CA GLY A 154 1.19 14.63 0.38
C GLY A 154 0.19 15.28 -0.58
N SER A 155 -0.24 14.56 -1.61
CA SER A 155 -1.13 15.05 -2.66
C SER A 155 -2.50 14.39 -2.65
N THR A 156 -3.40 14.85 -3.52
CA THR A 156 -4.74 14.29 -3.68
C THR A 156 -5.08 14.06 -5.15
N ALA A 157 -5.40 12.82 -5.51
CA ALA A 157 -5.90 12.46 -6.84
C ALA A 157 -7.32 11.89 -6.73
N SER A 158 -8.24 12.42 -7.52
CA SER A 158 -9.64 11.99 -7.48
C SER A 158 -10.24 11.79 -8.86
N VAL A 159 -10.95 10.68 -9.03
CA VAL A 159 -11.79 10.39 -10.18
C VAL A 159 -13.24 10.17 -9.73
N SER A 160 -14.17 10.93 -10.30
CA SER A 160 -15.58 10.91 -9.86
C SER A 160 -16.46 9.85 -10.54
N GLY A 161 -15.96 9.17 -11.57
CA GLY A 161 -16.69 8.13 -12.29
C GLY A 161 -16.29 8.05 -13.76
N GLY A 162 -17.21 7.60 -14.63
CA GLY A 162 -17.00 7.55 -16.08
C GLY A 162 -16.03 6.46 -16.54
N ASP A 163 -15.50 6.59 -17.76
CA ASP A 163 -14.67 5.56 -18.39
C ASP A 163 -13.26 6.08 -18.72
N ARG A 164 -12.22 5.36 -18.26
CA ARG A 164 -10.81 5.63 -18.57
C ARG A 164 -10.33 7.03 -18.17
N ASN A 165 -10.84 7.56 -17.07
CA ASN A 165 -10.37 8.80 -16.50
C ASN A 165 -9.14 8.55 -15.62
N GLN A 166 -8.19 9.48 -15.65
CA GLN A 166 -6.93 9.40 -14.92
C GLN A 166 -6.67 10.70 -14.16
N ALA A 167 -6.45 10.58 -12.85
CA ALA A 167 -5.98 11.67 -12.00
C ALA A 167 -4.61 11.28 -11.43
N ILE A 168 -3.59 12.13 -11.64
CA ILE A 168 -2.24 11.95 -11.11
C ILE A 168 -1.86 13.19 -10.33
N ALA A 169 -1.59 13.05 -9.04
CA ALA A 169 -1.11 14.13 -8.19
C ALA A 169 0.22 13.74 -7.54
N ASP A 170 1.22 14.61 -7.63
CA ASP A 170 2.53 14.39 -7.02
C ASP A 170 3.07 15.70 -6.44
N GLY A 171 3.44 15.65 -5.17
CA GLY A 171 4.02 16.76 -4.44
C GLY A 171 3.04 17.39 -3.46
N SER A 172 3.61 17.97 -2.41
CA SER A 172 2.86 18.45 -1.26
C SER A 172 1.80 19.48 -1.69
N GLY A 173 0.54 19.18 -1.40
CA GLY A 173 -0.60 20.03 -1.74
C GLY A 173 -1.06 19.96 -3.20
N SER A 174 -0.48 19.10 -4.04
CA SER A 174 -0.94 18.91 -5.42
C SER A 174 -2.33 18.28 -5.42
N VAL A 175 -3.23 18.77 -6.27
CA VAL A 175 -4.59 18.25 -6.41
C VAL A 175 -4.94 18.02 -7.87
N ALA A 176 -5.18 16.77 -8.24
CA ALA A 176 -5.65 16.39 -9.57
C ALA A 176 -7.07 15.83 -9.50
N PHE A 177 -7.97 16.37 -10.33
CA PHE A 177 -9.35 15.92 -10.43
C PHE A 177 -9.71 15.59 -11.88
N ALA A 178 -10.02 14.32 -12.14
CA ALA A 178 -10.63 13.91 -13.41
C ALA A 178 -12.12 13.66 -13.18
N GLY A 179 -12.95 14.46 -13.85
CA GLY A 179 -14.39 14.44 -13.61
C GLY A 179 -15.10 13.26 -14.28
N ASN A 180 -16.43 13.34 -14.25
CA ASN A 180 -17.30 12.45 -15.02
C ASN A 180 -17.04 12.62 -16.52
N GLY A 181 -17.31 11.57 -17.30
CA GLY A 181 -17.06 11.54 -18.74
C GLY A 181 -16.08 10.43 -19.12
N SER A 182 -15.47 10.53 -20.29
CA SER A 182 -14.52 9.55 -20.80
C SER A 182 -13.18 10.15 -21.17
N ASN A 183 -12.10 9.43 -20.87
CA ASN A 183 -10.72 9.75 -21.26
C ASN A 183 -10.23 11.13 -20.77
N ASN A 184 -10.66 11.57 -19.59
CA ASN A 184 -10.14 12.77 -18.97
C ASN A 184 -8.84 12.47 -18.20
N GLU A 185 -7.83 13.31 -18.38
CA GLU A 185 -6.54 13.22 -17.70
C GLU A 185 -6.26 14.53 -16.97
N ALA A 186 -6.12 14.47 -15.65
CA ALA A 186 -5.70 15.56 -14.80
C ALA A 186 -4.39 15.21 -14.12
N THR A 187 -3.38 16.06 -14.26
CA THR A 187 -2.04 15.83 -13.71
C THR A 187 -1.57 17.07 -12.98
N ALA A 188 -1.34 16.97 -11.67
CA ALA A 188 -0.93 18.08 -10.81
C ALA A 188 0.41 17.80 -10.11
N TYR A 189 1.34 18.75 -10.22
CA TYR A 189 2.65 18.69 -9.56
C TYR A 189 2.89 19.88 -8.63
N CYS A 190 3.82 19.72 -7.68
CA CYS A 190 4.42 20.82 -6.90
C CYS A 190 3.41 21.75 -6.20
N GLY A 191 2.33 21.21 -5.64
CA GLY A 191 1.33 22.01 -4.95
C GLY A 191 0.33 22.72 -5.87
N SER A 192 0.26 22.34 -7.15
CA SER A 192 -0.67 22.91 -8.12
C SER A 192 -2.01 22.18 -8.16
N HIS A 193 -2.94 22.72 -8.96
CA HIS A 193 -4.29 22.18 -9.12
C HIS A 193 -4.63 21.96 -10.59
N ALA A 194 -4.94 20.71 -10.96
CA ALA A 194 -5.40 20.31 -12.28
C ALA A 194 -6.84 19.79 -12.21
N ASP A 195 -7.72 20.33 -13.04
CA ASP A 195 -9.13 19.95 -13.12
C ASP A 195 -9.53 19.64 -14.58
N ALA A 196 -9.78 18.36 -14.85
CA ALA A 196 -10.26 17.84 -16.13
C ALA A 196 -11.71 17.33 -16.02
N SER A 197 -12.62 18.12 -15.44
CA SER A 197 -14.01 17.70 -15.18
C SER A 197 -15.08 18.20 -16.15
N GLY A 198 -14.71 19.03 -17.13
CA GLY A 198 -15.65 19.74 -18.00
C GLY A 198 -16.27 18.95 -19.16
N GLY A 199 -16.08 17.63 -19.29
CA GLY A 199 -16.56 16.87 -20.43
C GLY A 199 -15.79 15.57 -20.69
N ASP A 200 -15.51 15.28 -21.97
CA ASP A 200 -14.77 14.10 -22.42
C ASP A 200 -13.45 14.52 -23.11
N ASN A 201 -12.44 13.67 -23.02
CA ASN A 201 -11.13 13.83 -23.67
C ASN A 201 -10.41 15.13 -23.28
N LEU A 202 -10.54 15.53 -22.00
CA LEU A 202 -9.84 16.67 -21.46
C LEU A 202 -8.45 16.26 -20.96
N PHE A 203 -7.46 17.11 -21.21
CA PHE A 203 -6.09 16.89 -20.77
C PHE A 203 -5.58 18.16 -20.08
N VAL A 204 -5.36 18.08 -18.77
CA VAL A 204 -4.94 19.21 -17.95
C VAL A 204 -3.70 18.81 -17.16
N THR A 205 -2.60 19.52 -17.36
CA THR A 205 -1.38 19.33 -16.59
C THR A 205 -0.96 20.65 -15.96
N THR A 206 -0.77 20.66 -14.64
CA THR A 206 -0.32 21.83 -13.89
C THR A 206 0.87 21.49 -12.98
N PRO A 207 1.81 22.43 -12.78
CA PRO A 207 2.09 23.53 -13.69
C PRO A 207 2.51 22.99 -15.08
N ALA A 208 2.25 23.77 -16.12
CA ALA A 208 2.75 23.43 -17.45
C ALA A 208 4.29 23.42 -17.44
N GLY A 209 4.89 22.28 -17.79
CA GLY A 209 6.35 22.09 -17.78
C GLY A 209 6.94 21.49 -16.50
N GLY A 210 6.13 21.14 -15.49
CA GLY A 210 6.58 20.48 -14.26
C GLY A 210 7.16 21.44 -13.21
N CYS A 211 7.79 20.89 -12.17
CA CYS A 211 8.35 21.68 -11.07
C CYS A 211 9.54 22.53 -11.52
N GLN A 212 9.57 23.81 -11.09
CA GLN A 212 10.71 24.71 -11.23
C GLN A 212 11.63 24.63 -10.01
#